data_AF-A0A2W0AYP1-F1
#
_entry.id   AF-A0A2W0AYP1-F1
#
_cell.length_a   1.000
_cell.length_b   1.000
_cell.length_c   1.000
_cell.angle_alpha   90.00
_cell.angle_beta   90.00
_cell.angle_gamma   90.00
#
_symmetry.space_group_name_H-M   'P 1'
#
loop_
_entity.id
_entity.type
_entity.pdbx_description
1 polymer ?
#
loop_
_entity_poly.entity_id
_entity_poly.type
_entity_poly.pdbx_seq_one_letter_code
_entity_poly.pdbx_strand_id
1 'polypeptide(L)'
;YFRYPGPDGKFGPLHPEKIDEANQNFYGLDVDHDPDSKDDIVTAELAIPANREVRLLMHSKDLGHSFYVRELRIQQDFVPGLDLSLHFTATKIGRYEIVCTQLCGLGHYNMKAYLNVMSPEDFDKWLAQQAALQ
;
A
#
# COMPACT_ATOMS: atom_id res chain seq x y z
N TYR A 1 1.79 1.16 5.53
CA TYR A 1 2.73 1.22 4.41
C TYR A 1 2.06 0.64 3.17
N PHE A 2 2.59 0.98 2.01
CA PHE A 2 2.12 0.51 0.71
C PHE A 2 3.32 -0.03 -0.06
N ARG A 3 3.08 -1.07 -0.86
CA ARG A 3 4.08 -1.74 -1.68
C ARG A 3 3.69 -1.63 -3.15
N TYR A 4 4.66 -1.33 -3.99
CA TYR A 4 4.53 -1.30 -5.45
C TYR A 4 5.48 -2.33 -6.06
N PRO A 5 5.06 -2.98 -7.15
CA PRO A 5 5.97 -3.82 -7.90
C PRO A 5 7.05 -2.93 -8.53
N GLY A 6 8.25 -3.46 -8.66
CA GLY A 6 9.32 -2.78 -9.36
C GLY A 6 9.15 -2.82 -10.88
N PRO A 7 10.22 -2.52 -11.63
CA PRO A 7 10.22 -2.58 -13.10
C PRO A 7 9.84 -3.95 -13.67
N ASP A 8 9.97 -5.02 -12.91
CA ASP A 8 9.58 -6.37 -13.32
C ASP A 8 8.05 -6.61 -13.32
N GLY A 9 7.29 -5.71 -12.68
CA GLY A 9 5.84 -5.77 -12.56
C GLY A 9 5.32 -6.87 -11.63
N LYS A 10 6.17 -7.48 -10.81
CA LYS A 10 5.82 -8.53 -9.86
C LYS A 10 6.07 -8.06 -8.43
N PHE A 11 5.40 -8.73 -7.51
CA PHE A 11 5.69 -8.61 -6.09
C PHE A 11 6.50 -9.82 -5.68
N GLY A 12 7.62 -9.61 -4.98
CA GLY A 12 8.31 -10.68 -4.27
C GLY A 12 7.40 -11.38 -3.24
N PRO A 13 7.72 -12.63 -2.86
CA PRO A 13 6.97 -13.33 -1.82
C PRO A 13 7.09 -12.62 -0.46
N LEU A 14 6.11 -12.85 0.40
CA LEU A 14 6.06 -12.30 1.76
C LEU A 14 6.46 -13.39 2.75
N HIS A 15 7.36 -13.06 3.69
CA HIS A 15 7.80 -13.97 4.75
C HIS A 15 7.45 -13.37 6.13
N PRO A 16 6.33 -13.77 6.76
CA PRO A 16 5.87 -13.17 8.02
C PRO A 16 6.91 -13.21 9.15
N GLU A 17 7.77 -14.24 9.18
CA GLU A 17 8.85 -14.41 10.14
C GLU A 17 10.01 -13.42 9.98
N LYS A 18 10.09 -12.75 8.82
CA LYS A 18 11.11 -11.74 8.51
C LYS A 18 10.61 -10.31 8.70
N ILE A 19 9.36 -10.11 9.13
CA ILE A 19 8.83 -8.78 9.39
C ILE A 19 9.57 -8.16 10.58
N ASP A 20 10.22 -7.04 10.34
CA ASP A 20 10.99 -6.29 11.33
C ASP A 20 10.77 -4.79 11.15
N GLU A 21 10.00 -4.20 12.06
CA GLU A 21 9.67 -2.77 12.02
C GLU A 21 10.86 -1.88 12.37
N ALA A 22 11.82 -2.35 13.17
CA ALA A 22 13.00 -1.59 13.55
C ALA A 22 13.94 -1.39 12.35
N ASN A 23 13.97 -2.37 11.44
CA ASN A 23 14.72 -2.33 10.20
C ASN A 23 13.87 -1.92 8.98
N GLN A 24 12.68 -1.38 9.21
CA GLN A 24 11.73 -0.93 8.17
C GLN A 24 11.27 -2.03 7.19
N ASN A 25 11.43 -3.32 7.55
CA ASN A 25 10.93 -4.45 6.78
C ASN A 25 9.49 -4.80 7.17
N PHE A 26 8.54 -3.95 6.76
CA PHE A 26 7.13 -4.09 7.14
C PHE A 26 6.41 -5.28 6.46
N TYR A 27 6.96 -5.79 5.36
CA TYR A 27 6.37 -6.85 4.53
C TYR A 27 7.11 -8.19 4.65
N GLY A 28 8.24 -8.25 5.35
CA GLY A 28 9.04 -9.46 5.45
C GLY A 28 9.68 -9.84 4.11
N LEU A 29 10.18 -8.85 3.38
CA LEU A 29 10.87 -9.06 2.11
C LEU A 29 12.24 -9.69 2.36
N ASP A 30 12.59 -10.69 1.56
CA ASP A 30 13.88 -11.37 1.60
C ASP A 30 14.71 -11.03 0.37
N VAL A 31 15.27 -9.83 0.36
CA VAL A 31 16.05 -9.33 -0.79
C VAL A 31 17.30 -10.16 -1.09
N ASP A 32 17.79 -10.96 -0.14
CA ASP A 32 18.98 -11.78 -0.33
C ASP A 32 18.68 -13.05 -1.14
N HIS A 33 17.49 -13.64 -0.95
CA HIS A 33 17.12 -14.92 -1.56
C HIS A 33 16.04 -14.82 -2.64
N ASP A 34 15.23 -13.76 -2.63
CA ASP A 34 14.15 -13.54 -3.59
C ASP A 34 14.49 -12.40 -4.56
N PRO A 35 14.78 -12.71 -5.85
CA PRO A 35 15.10 -11.70 -6.86
C PRO A 35 13.97 -10.68 -7.07
N ASP A 36 12.73 -11.16 -7.10
CA ASP A 36 11.51 -10.34 -7.32
C ASP A 36 11.22 -9.41 -6.11
N SER A 37 11.90 -9.59 -4.97
CA SER A 37 11.76 -8.71 -3.80
C SER A 37 12.70 -7.50 -3.84
N LYS A 38 13.70 -7.50 -4.73
CA LYS A 38 14.78 -6.49 -4.74
C LYS A 38 14.36 -5.15 -5.29
N ASP A 39 13.37 -5.13 -6.18
CA ASP A 39 12.88 -3.94 -6.86
C ASP A 39 11.53 -3.47 -6.34
N ASP A 40 10.97 -4.16 -5.34
CA ASP A 40 9.76 -3.74 -4.65
C ASP A 40 9.98 -2.42 -3.90
N ILE A 41 9.02 -1.51 -4.08
CA ILE A 41 9.09 -0.17 -3.52
C ILE A 41 8.11 -0.09 -2.36
N VAL A 42 8.61 0.28 -1.17
CA VAL A 42 7.78 0.44 0.03
C VAL A 42 7.71 1.90 0.45
N THR A 43 6.50 2.43 0.57
CA THR A 43 6.24 3.85 0.91
C THR A 43 5.21 3.99 2.03
N ALA A 44 5.20 5.15 2.70
CA ALA A 44 4.20 5.47 3.71
C ALA A 44 2.87 5.99 3.12
N GLU A 45 2.89 6.50 1.89
CA GLU A 45 1.72 7.05 1.19
C GLU A 45 1.39 6.23 -0.06
N LEU A 46 0.09 6.11 -0.37
CA LEU A 46 -0.41 5.43 -1.55
C LEU A 46 -0.57 6.45 -2.68
N ALA A 47 0.34 6.52 -3.63
CA ALA A 47 0.12 7.19 -4.90
C ALA A 47 -0.53 6.27 -5.94
N ILE A 48 -1.46 6.80 -6.75
CA ILE A 48 -2.07 6.10 -7.89
C ILE A 48 -2.28 7.07 -9.07
N PRO A 49 -2.29 6.59 -10.33
CA PRO A 49 -2.63 7.41 -11.48
C PRO A 49 -4.15 7.56 -11.63
N ALA A 50 -4.60 8.77 -11.97
CA ALA A 50 -5.99 9.06 -12.27
C ALA A 50 -6.48 8.31 -13.52
N ASN A 51 -7.75 7.90 -13.51
CA ASN A 51 -8.43 7.22 -14.63
C ASN A 51 -7.82 5.88 -15.04
N ARG A 52 -7.06 5.23 -14.14
CA ARG A 52 -6.58 3.86 -14.30
C ARG A 52 -7.19 3.00 -13.20
N GLU A 53 -7.62 1.79 -13.55
CA GLU A 53 -8.07 0.83 -12.55
C GLU A 53 -6.89 0.38 -11.68
N VAL A 54 -7.10 0.42 -10.37
CA VAL A 54 -6.14 -0.01 -9.35
C VAL A 54 -6.69 -1.26 -8.68
N ARG A 55 -5.88 -2.31 -8.64
CA ARG A 55 -6.10 -3.50 -7.81
C ARG A 55 -5.26 -3.37 -6.55
N LEU A 56 -5.90 -3.04 -5.44
CA LEU A 56 -5.24 -2.95 -4.14
C LEU A 56 -5.37 -4.30 -3.41
N LEU A 57 -4.23 -4.92 -3.11
CA LEU A 57 -4.14 -6.11 -2.28
C LEU A 57 -3.91 -5.69 -0.83
N MET A 58 -4.67 -6.27 0.10
CA MET A 58 -4.62 -5.92 1.51
C MET A 58 -4.53 -7.19 2.35
N HIS A 59 -3.63 -7.15 3.32
CA HIS A 59 -3.41 -8.19 4.32
C HIS A 59 -3.28 -7.51 5.68
N SER A 60 -3.88 -8.09 6.72
CA SER A 60 -3.68 -7.62 8.09
C SER A 60 -2.68 -8.51 8.83
N LYS A 61 -1.71 -7.88 9.49
CA LYS A 61 -0.71 -8.55 10.33
C LYS A 61 -1.27 -8.95 11.70
N ASP A 62 -2.23 -8.20 12.23
CA ASP A 62 -2.55 -8.22 13.67
C ASP A 62 -4.05 -8.30 13.99
N LEU A 63 -4.87 -7.33 13.57
CA LEU A 63 -6.28 -7.16 13.93
C LEU A 63 -7.15 -6.79 12.73
N GLY A 64 -8.45 -6.67 12.93
CA GLY A 64 -9.34 -6.11 11.92
C GLY A 64 -9.04 -4.63 11.68
N HIS A 65 -8.78 -4.27 10.43
CA HIS A 65 -8.60 -2.90 9.97
C HIS A 65 -9.59 -2.58 8.86
N SER A 66 -9.67 -1.29 8.49
CA SER A 66 -10.44 -0.86 7.33
C SER A 66 -9.63 0.12 6.49
N PHE A 67 -9.71 -0.05 5.19
CA PHE A 67 -9.26 0.93 4.22
C PHE A 67 -10.47 1.78 3.83
N TYR A 68 -10.54 3.02 4.32
CA TYR A 68 -11.62 3.95 3.98
C TYR A 68 -11.10 5.25 3.38
N VAL A 69 -11.59 5.58 2.18
CA VAL A 69 -11.38 6.87 1.51
C VAL A 69 -12.73 7.52 1.26
N ARG A 70 -13.04 8.56 2.05
CA ARG A 70 -14.38 9.17 2.11
C ARG A 70 -14.82 9.76 0.78
N GLU A 71 -13.94 10.51 0.12
CA GLU A 71 -14.23 11.25 -1.12
C GLU A 71 -14.51 10.32 -2.29
N LEU A 72 -13.94 9.11 -2.25
CA LEU A 72 -14.16 8.07 -3.26
C LEU A 72 -15.32 7.14 -2.90
N ARG A 73 -15.84 7.21 -1.66
CA ARG A 73 -16.83 6.27 -1.09
C ARG A 73 -16.39 4.81 -1.18
N ILE A 74 -15.10 4.59 -0.98
CA ILE A 74 -14.50 3.27 -1.01
C ILE A 74 -14.17 2.87 0.41
N GLN A 75 -14.69 1.72 0.83
CA GLN A 75 -14.42 1.11 2.11
C GLN A 75 -14.20 -0.39 1.93
N GLN A 76 -13.15 -0.94 2.54
CA GLN A 76 -12.95 -2.38 2.63
C GLN A 76 -12.31 -2.74 3.97
N ASP A 77 -13.00 -3.58 4.74
CA ASP A 77 -12.48 -4.16 5.97
C ASP A 77 -11.59 -5.37 5.63
N PHE A 78 -10.53 -5.58 6.39
CA PHE A 78 -9.62 -6.71 6.23
C PHE A 78 -9.10 -7.21 7.58
N VAL A 79 -8.90 -8.53 7.68
CA VAL A 79 -8.60 -9.25 8.94
C VAL A 79 -7.41 -10.21 8.73
N PRO A 80 -6.72 -10.61 9.80
CA PRO A 80 -5.62 -11.55 9.68
C PRO A 80 -6.06 -12.90 9.10
N GLY A 81 -5.20 -13.49 8.26
CA GLY A 81 -5.44 -14.79 7.65
C GLY A 81 -6.30 -14.79 6.39
N LEU A 82 -6.77 -13.62 5.92
CA LEU A 82 -7.50 -13.47 4.66
C LEU A 82 -6.88 -12.36 3.81
N ASP A 83 -6.44 -12.73 2.61
CA ASP A 83 -6.01 -11.77 1.60
C ASP A 83 -7.23 -11.25 0.85
N LEU A 84 -7.40 -9.93 0.85
CA LEU A 84 -8.52 -9.26 0.18
C LEU A 84 -8.01 -8.35 -0.93
N SER A 85 -8.79 -8.26 -1.99
CA SER A 85 -8.51 -7.36 -3.11
C SER A 85 -9.67 -6.39 -3.32
N LEU A 86 -9.33 -5.12 -3.52
CA LEU A 86 -10.27 -4.06 -3.86
C LEU A 86 -9.89 -3.47 -5.21
N HIS A 87 -10.85 -3.41 -6.13
CA HIS A 87 -10.69 -2.78 -7.44
C HIS A 87 -11.40 -1.44 -7.45
N PHE A 88 -10.70 -0.38 -7.86
CA PHE A 88 -11.31 0.93 -7.98
C PHE A 88 -10.59 1.81 -8.99
N THR A 89 -11.28 2.83 -9.49
CA THR A 89 -10.70 3.86 -10.37
C THR A 89 -10.96 5.23 -9.77
N ALA A 90 -9.90 5.98 -9.46
CA ALA A 90 -10.01 7.36 -9.01
C ALA A 90 -9.94 8.31 -10.22
N THR A 91 -10.92 9.20 -10.38
CA THR A 91 -11.01 10.08 -11.54
C THR A 91 -10.58 11.52 -11.25
N LYS A 92 -10.62 11.94 -9.99
CA LYS A 92 -10.24 13.28 -9.55
C LYS A 92 -8.83 13.24 -8.95
N ILE A 93 -7.94 14.06 -9.50
CA ILE A 93 -6.59 14.29 -8.94
C ILE A 93 -6.74 15.02 -7.60
N GLY A 94 -5.93 14.62 -6.62
CA GLY A 94 -5.96 15.20 -5.28
C GLY A 94 -5.28 14.31 -4.24
N ARG A 95 -5.18 14.84 -3.02
CA ARG A 95 -4.70 14.12 -1.85
C ARG A 95 -5.87 13.85 -0.91
N TYR A 96 -6.14 12.59 -0.65
CA TYR A 96 -7.25 12.12 0.16
C TYR A 96 -6.75 11.41 1.41
N GLU A 97 -7.47 11.55 2.52
CA GLU A 97 -7.16 10.79 3.73
C GLU A 97 -7.66 9.35 3.60
N ILE A 98 -6.78 8.42 3.97
CA ILE A 98 -7.13 7.03 4.23
C ILE A 98 -7.23 6.90 5.74
N VAL A 99 -8.37 6.43 6.23
CA VAL A 99 -8.59 6.24 7.68
C VAL A 99 -9.05 4.82 7.97
N CYS A 100 -8.70 4.32 9.14
CA CYS A 100 -9.28 3.08 9.66
C CYS A 100 -10.63 3.39 10.32
N THR A 101 -11.70 2.70 9.92
CA THR A 101 -13.04 2.81 10.51
C THR A 101 -13.38 1.67 11.47
N GLN A 102 -12.43 0.77 11.74
CA GLN A 102 -12.56 -0.31 12.72
C GLN A 102 -11.71 0.02 13.94
N LEU A 103 -12.25 -0.15 15.15
CA LEU A 103 -11.50 0.08 16.39
C LEU A 103 -10.36 -0.96 16.51
N CYS A 104 -9.19 -0.59 16.01
CA CYS A 104 -8.06 -1.50 15.78
C CYS A 104 -6.96 -1.44 16.86
N GLY A 105 -7.27 -0.86 18.03
CA GLY A 105 -6.36 -0.80 19.18
C GLY A 105 -6.02 0.62 19.64
N LEU A 106 -5.00 0.74 20.49
CA LEU A 106 -4.65 1.99 21.18
C LEU A 106 -4.26 3.14 20.22
N GLY A 107 -3.67 2.82 19.08
CA GLY A 107 -3.26 3.79 18.06
C GLY A 107 -4.37 4.19 17.08
N HIS A 108 -5.59 3.66 17.22
CA HIS A 108 -6.66 3.78 16.22
C HIS A 108 -6.95 5.22 15.79
N TYR A 109 -7.01 6.15 16.75
CA TYR A 109 -7.30 7.57 16.47
C TYR A 109 -6.26 8.26 15.56
N ASN A 110 -5.04 7.71 15.49
CA ASN A 110 -3.95 8.23 14.68
C ASN A 110 -3.64 7.31 13.48
N MET A 111 -4.42 6.25 13.27
CA MET A 111 -4.22 5.33 12.17
C MET A 111 -4.79 5.92 10.87
N LYS A 112 -3.95 6.76 10.24
CA LYS A 112 -4.25 7.43 8.98
C LYS A 112 -3.06 7.38 8.03
N ALA A 113 -3.36 7.40 6.74
CA ALA A 113 -2.40 7.56 5.67
C ALA A 113 -2.99 8.47 4.58
N TYR A 114 -2.25 8.70 3.50
CA TYR A 114 -2.73 9.52 2.39
C TYR A 114 -2.75 8.74 1.08
N LEU A 115 -3.82 8.93 0.33
CA LEU A 115 -3.97 8.55 -1.07
C LEU A 115 -3.69 9.77 -1.95
N ASN A 116 -2.61 9.74 -2.72
CA ASN A 116 -2.27 10.75 -3.72
C ASN A 116 -2.73 10.26 -5.11
N VAL A 117 -3.81 10.83 -5.62
CA VAL A 117 -4.25 10.60 -7.00
C VAL A 117 -3.57 11.62 -7.89
N MET A 118 -2.70 11.16 -8.79
CA MET A 118 -1.86 12.00 -9.64
C MET A 118 -2.26 11.90 -11.11
N SER A 119 -1.76 12.81 -11.95
CA SER A 119 -1.78 12.57 -13.40
C SER A 119 -0.95 11.30 -13.72
N PRO A 120 -1.24 10.57 -14.81
CA PRO A 120 -0.41 9.44 -15.21
C PRO A 120 1.08 9.81 -15.34
N GLU A 121 1.39 10.97 -15.90
CA GLU A 121 2.76 11.44 -16.11
C GLU A 121 3.47 11.75 -14.78
N ASP A 122 2.77 12.34 -13.81
CA ASP A 122 3.35 12.63 -12.50
C ASP A 122 3.48 11.36 -11.65
N PHE A 123 2.55 10.41 -11.79
CA PHE A 123 2.66 9.09 -11.15
C PHE A 123 3.89 8.33 -11.64
N ASP A 124 4.13 8.30 -12.95
CA ASP A 124 5.29 7.60 -13.52
C ASP A 124 6.62 8.24 -13.04
N LYS A 125 6.68 9.58 -12.96
CA LYS A 125 7.83 10.28 -12.37
C LYS A 125 8.00 9.98 -10.89
N TRP A 126 6.91 9.99 -10.13
CA TRP A 126 6.92 9.71 -8.70
C TRP A 126 7.42 8.29 -8.45
N LEU A 127 6.93 7.30 -9.20
CA LEU A 127 7.33 5.91 -9.05
C LEU A 127 8.82 5.72 -9.37
N ALA A 128 9.33 6.35 -10.44
CA ALA A 128 10.75 6.32 -10.77
C ALA A 128 11.62 6.99 -9.68
N GLN A 129 11.13 8.06 -9.05
CA GLN A 129 11.81 8.69 -7.91
C GLN A 129 11.83 7.77 -6.69
N GLN A 130 10.73 7.10 -6.35
CA GLN A 130 10.70 6.16 -5.23
C GLN A 130 11.63 4.97 -5.47
N ALA A 131 11.67 4.44 -6.69
CA ALA A 131 12.58 3.37 -7.08
C ALA A 131 14.06 3.76 -6.90
N ALA A 132 14.41 5.02 -7.13
CA ALA A 132 15.78 5.52 -6.95
C ALA A 132 16.15 5.83 -5.49
N LEU A 133 15.18 5.81 -4.56
CA LEU A 133 15.38 6.07 -3.13
C LEU A 133 15.50 4.79 -2.28
N GLN A 134 15.16 3.63 -2.86
CA GLN A 134 15.38 2.31 -2.27
C GLN A 134 16.85 1.91 -2.44
#